data_AF-A0A2N2E5Y3-F1
#
_entry.id   AF-A0A2N2E5Y3-F1
#
_cell.length_a   1.000
_cell.length_b   1.000
_cell.length_c   1.000
_cell.angle_alpha   90.00
_cell.angle_beta   90.00
_cell.angle_gamma   90.00
#
_symmetry.space_group_name_H-M   'P 1'
#
loop_
_entity.id
_entity.type
_entity.pdbx_description
1 polymer ?
#
loop_
_entity_poly.entity_id
_entity_poly.type
_entity_poly.pdbx_seq_one_letter_code
_entity_poly.pdbx_strand_id
1 'polypeptide(L)'
;MPIWMPSALLGLAFGIAVSALNYFILLQGQKKAETMPPGKGKNIVLMRYATRYIINLVTLFLVYKNTPMLIATAIGLTFNKNFLFIKYLFKKPDRKG
;
A
#
# COMPACT_ATOMS: atom_id res chain seq x y z
N MET A 1 24.48 14.00 -12.78
CA MET A 1 23.09 13.65 -12.42
C MET A 1 22.64 14.58 -11.30
N PRO A 2 21.41 15.11 -11.29
CA PRO A 2 20.97 16.00 -10.22
C PRO A 2 20.98 15.28 -8.87
N ILE A 3 21.49 15.96 -7.84
CA ILE A 3 21.82 15.40 -6.51
C ILE A 3 20.60 14.78 -5.80
N TRP A 4 19.38 15.24 -6.12
CA TRP A 4 18.13 14.76 -5.53
C TRP A 4 17.59 13.44 -6.13
N MET A 5 18.08 13.03 -7.30
CA MET A 5 17.57 11.88 -8.05
C MET A 5 17.76 10.53 -7.33
N PRO A 6 18.95 10.20 -6.76
CA PRO A 6 19.12 8.96 -6.02
C PRO A 6 18.25 8.90 -4.76
N SER A 7 18.09 10.02 -4.04
CA SER A 7 17.24 10.10 -2.85
C SER A 7 15.76 9.90 -3.19
N ALA A 8 15.27 10.49 -4.28
CA ALA A 8 13.90 10.28 -4.74
C ALA A 8 13.65 8.82 -5.15
N LEU A 9 14.58 8.19 -5.89
CA LEU A 9 14.48 6.78 -6.28
C LEU A 9 14.45 5.83 -5.06
N LEU A 10 15.32 6.08 -4.07
CA LEU A 10 15.31 5.36 -2.79
C LEU A 10 13.99 5.54 -2.05
N GLY A 11 13.48 6.77 -1.96
CA GLY A 11 12.20 7.07 -1.34
C GLY A 11 11.03 6.36 -2.02
N LEU A 12 11.03 6.34 -3.35
CA LEU A 12 10.02 5.66 -4.17
C LEU A 12 10.07 4.15 -3.96
N ALA A 13 11.25 3.54 -4.10
CA ALA A 13 11.44 2.11 -3.90
C ALA A 13 11.04 1.68 -2.48
N PHE A 14 11.41 2.47 -1.48
CA PHE A 14 11.03 2.21 -0.09
C PHE A 14 9.51 2.32 0.13
N GLY A 15 8.88 3.37 -0.41
CA GLY A 15 7.43 3.55 -0.34
C GLY A 15 6.66 2.41 -1.01
N ILE A 16 7.12 1.96 -2.18
CA ILE A 16 6.53 0.80 -2.88
C ILE A 16 6.70 -0.47 -2.05
N ALA A 17 7.90 -0.74 -1.52
CA ALA A 17 8.17 -1.93 -0.73
C ALA A 17 7.30 -2.00 0.53
N VAL A 18 7.23 -0.90 1.30
CA VAL A 18 6.38 -0.80 2.49
C VAL A 18 4.90 -0.97 2.14
N SER A 19 4.44 -0.34 1.07
CA SER A 19 3.06 -0.50 0.61
C SER A 19 2.78 -1.95 0.23
N ALA A 20 3.62 -2.56 -0.60
CA ALA A 20 3.47 -3.94 -1.07
C ALA A 20 3.39 -4.93 0.10
N LEU A 21 4.31 -4.84 1.07
CA LEU A 21 4.29 -5.67 2.28
C LEU A 21 3.00 -5.50 3.08
N ASN A 22 2.56 -4.26 3.31
CA ASN A 22 1.29 -3.97 3.97
C ASN A 22 0.10 -4.60 3.23
N TYR A 23 0.11 -4.56 1.91
CA TYR A 23 -0.96 -5.14 1.10
C TYR A 23 -0.97 -6.66 1.13
N PHE A 24 0.19 -7.32 1.14
CA PHE A 24 0.29 -8.76 1.35
C PHE A 24 -0.27 -9.17 2.72
N ILE A 25 0.09 -8.43 3.78
CA ILE A 25 -0.42 -8.65 5.14
C ILE A 25 -1.95 -8.45 5.20
N LEU A 26 -2.47 -7.45 4.49
CA LEU A 26 -3.89 -7.18 4.38
C LEU A 26 -4.63 -8.32 3.66
N LEU A 27 -4.12 -8.78 2.52
CA LEU A 27 -4.70 -9.88 1.74
C LEU A 27 -4.75 -11.19 2.53
N GLN A 28 -3.67 -11.51 3.27
CA GLN A 28 -3.68 -12.67 4.16
C GLN A 28 -4.73 -12.52 5.27
N GLY A 29 -4.87 -11.31 5.83
CA GLY A 29 -5.90 -11.00 6.82
C GLY A 29 -7.32 -11.14 6.27
N GLN A 30 -7.55 -10.72 5.02
CA GLN A 30 -8.85 -10.86 4.34
C GLN A 30 -9.20 -12.32 4.06
N LYS A 31 -8.27 -13.11 3.51
CA LYS A 31 -8.49 -14.56 3.30
C LYS A 31 -8.82 -15.29 4.60
N LYS A 32 -8.20 -14.88 5.70
CA LYS A 32 -8.47 -15.45 7.03
C LYS A 32 -9.77 -14.92 7.66
N ALA A 33 -10.23 -13.74 7.24
CA ALA A 33 -11.51 -13.16 7.67
C ALA A 33 -12.70 -13.80 6.93
N GLU A 34 -12.52 -14.24 5.68
CA GLU A 34 -13.55 -14.95 4.90
C GLU A 34 -13.93 -16.31 5.52
N THR A 35 -13.01 -16.94 6.24
CA THR A 35 -13.26 -18.20 6.96
C THR A 35 -13.82 -18.00 8.37
N MET A 36 -14.04 -16.75 8.80
CA MET A 36 -14.56 -16.40 10.13
C MET A 36 -15.98 -15.84 10.08
N PRO A 37 -16.73 -15.86 11.20
CA PRO A 37 -18.04 -15.23 11.28
C PRO A 37 -17.98 -13.75 10.85
N PRO A 38 -18.98 -13.24 10.10
CA PRO A 38 -18.92 -11.93 9.43
C PRO A 38 -18.63 -10.75 10.38
N GLY A 39 -19.08 -10.83 11.63
CA GLY A 39 -18.78 -9.81 12.64
C GLY A 39 -17.31 -9.75 13.07
N LYS A 40 -16.66 -10.91 13.26
CA LYS A 40 -15.24 -11.00 13.66
C LYS A 40 -14.31 -10.74 12.48
N GLY A 41 -14.66 -11.23 11.29
CA GLY A 41 -13.90 -11.01 10.06
C GLY A 41 -13.82 -9.53 9.68
N LYS A 42 -14.95 -8.79 9.74
CA LYS A 42 -14.98 -7.36 9.44
C LYS A 42 -14.07 -6.54 10.37
N ASN A 43 -14.05 -6.86 11.66
CA ASN A 43 -13.23 -6.14 12.64
C ASN A 43 -11.71 -6.37 12.42
N ILE A 44 -11.31 -7.60 12.07
CA ILE A 44 -9.91 -7.92 11.73
C ILE A 44 -9.45 -7.15 10.49
N VAL A 45 -10.28 -7.11 9.45
CA VAL A 45 -9.97 -6.36 8.23
C VAL A 45 -9.87 -4.86 8.53
N LEU A 46 -10.78 -4.30 9.33
CA LEU A 46 -10.74 -2.91 9.75
C LEU A 46 -9.45 -2.58 10.52
N MET A 47 -9.08 -3.41 11.49
CA MET A 47 -7.83 -3.25 12.23
C MET A 47 -6.61 -3.29 11.32
N ARG A 48 -6.55 -4.23 10.36
CA ARG A 48 -5.44 -4.31 9.40
C ARG A 48 -5.35 -3.07 8.50
N TYR A 49 -6.49 -2.50 8.10
CA TYR A 49 -6.53 -1.23 7.38
C TYR A 49 -6.03 -0.07 8.25
N ALA A 50 -6.44 0.00 9.52
CA ALA A 50 -5.95 1.01 10.45
C ALA A 50 -4.42 0.91 10.64
N THR A 51 -3.90 -0.32 10.84
CA THR A 51 -2.45 -0.58 10.94
C THR A 51 -1.72 -0.11 9.68
N ARG A 52 -2.27 -0.34 8.49
CA ARG A 52 -1.68 0.15 7.23
C ARG A 52 -1.57 1.68 7.21
N TYR A 53 -2.59 2.42 7.65
CA TYR A 53 -2.52 3.87 7.72
C TYR A 53 -1.51 4.37 8.75
N ILE A 54 -1.40 3.70 9.91
CA ILE A 54 -0.38 4.00 10.92
C ILE A 54 1.02 3.79 10.34
N ILE A 55 1.26 2.66 9.66
CA ILE A 55 2.57 2.38 9.04
C ILE A 55 2.89 3.42 7.96
N ASN A 56 1.92 3.82 7.14
CA ASN A 56 2.11 4.88 6.14
C ASN A 56 2.53 6.21 6.81
N LEU A 57 1.86 6.59 7.91
CA LEU A 57 2.20 7.79 8.69
C LEU A 57 3.62 7.70 9.28
N VAL A 58 3.96 6.57 9.91
CA VAL A 58 5.30 6.34 10.47
C VAL A 58 6.37 6.38 9.38
N THR A 59 6.06 5.82 8.21
CA THR A 59 6.97 5.82 7.05
C THR A 59 7.21 7.25 6.57
N LEU A 60 6.16 8.05 6.38
CA LEU A 60 6.31 9.48 6.04
C LEU A 60 7.09 10.26 7.10
N PHE A 61 6.83 9.96 8.38
CA PHE A 61 7.55 10.55 9.50
C PHE A 61 9.02 10.13 9.56
N LEU A 62 9.41 8.94 9.09
CA LEU A 62 10.82 8.53 9.00
C LEU A 62 11.58 9.29 7.91
N VAL A 63 10.89 9.64 6.82
CA VAL A 63 11.50 10.23 5.63
C VAL A 63 11.41 11.77 5.63
N TYR A 64 10.80 12.39 6.65
CA TYR A 64 10.47 13.83 6.69
C TYR A 64 11.65 14.79 6.49
N LYS A 65 12.86 14.37 6.86
CA LYS A 65 14.06 15.21 6.75
C LYS A 65 14.51 15.44 5.31
N ASN A 66 14.10 14.61 4.35
CA ASN A 66 14.45 14.74 2.94
C ASN A 66 13.19 14.96 2.10
N THR A 67 12.90 16.21 1.76
CA THR A 67 11.73 16.60 0.93
C THR A 67 11.56 15.79 -0.35
N PRO A 68 12.58 15.61 -1.22
CA PRO A 68 12.42 14.80 -2.44
C PRO A 68 12.15 13.32 -2.15
N MET A 69 12.73 12.78 -1.07
CA MET A 69 12.51 11.40 -0.65
C MET A 69 11.10 11.22 -0.07
N LEU A 70 10.61 12.20 0.71
CA LEU A 70 9.25 12.19 1.27
C LEU A 70 8.18 12.20 0.19
N ILE A 71 8.31 13.07 -0.82
CA ILE A 71 7.37 13.14 -1.95
C ILE A 71 7.38 11.80 -2.70
N ALA A 72 8.57 11.27 -2.98
CA ALA A 72 8.70 10.00 -3.69
C ALA A 72 8.14 8.82 -2.87
N THR A 73 8.35 8.79 -1.56
CA THR A 73 7.75 7.80 -0.65
C THR A 73 6.24 7.92 -0.60
N ALA A 74 5.68 9.13 -0.54
CA ALA A 74 4.23 9.35 -0.58
C ALA A 74 3.60 8.78 -1.86
N ILE A 75 4.25 9.00 -3.01
CA ILE A 75 3.86 8.43 -4.31
C ILE A 75 3.99 6.89 -4.31
N GLY A 76 5.07 6.36 -3.75
CA GLY A 76 5.26 4.90 -3.60
C GLY A 76 4.19 4.25 -2.72
N LEU A 77 3.76 4.94 -1.65
CA LEU A 77 2.72 4.43 -0.74
C LEU A 77 1.34 4.32 -1.41
N THR A 78 1.01 5.22 -2.34
CA THR A 78 -0.22 5.17 -3.16
C THR A 78 -0.18 4.15 -4.30
N PHE A 79 1.00 3.62 -4.63
CA PHE A 79 1.19 2.68 -5.75
C PHE A 79 0.22 1.48 -5.70
N ASN A 80 -0.06 0.92 -4.53
CA ASN A 80 -0.99 -0.21 -4.42
C ASN A 80 -2.43 0.09 -4.83
N LYS A 81 -2.94 1.31 -4.57
CA LYS A 81 -4.26 1.70 -5.04
C LYS A 81 -4.27 1.79 -6.56
N ASN A 82 -3.23 2.37 -7.15
CA ASN A 82 -3.07 2.43 -8.60
C ASN A 82 -2.89 1.04 -9.22
N PHE A 83 -2.10 0.16 -8.61
CA PHE A 83 -1.90 -1.20 -9.12
C PHE A 83 -3.20 -2.01 -9.10
N LEU A 84 -3.98 -1.92 -8.02
CA LEU A 84 -5.32 -2.52 -7.96
C LEU A 84 -6.25 -1.90 -8.99
N PHE A 85 -6.28 -0.57 -9.10
CA PHE A 85 -7.12 0.14 -10.05
C PHE A 85 -6.80 -0.28 -11.48
N ILE A 86 -5.53 -0.27 -11.88
CA ILE A 86 -5.04 -0.77 -13.18
C ILE A 86 -5.43 -2.25 -13.34
N LYS A 87 -5.19 -3.09 -12.34
CA LYS A 87 -5.56 -4.51 -12.41
C LYS A 87 -7.07 -4.70 -12.62
N TYR A 88 -7.93 -3.91 -11.98
CA TYR A 88 -9.39 -3.96 -12.19
C TYR A 88 -9.79 -3.39 -13.55
N LEU A 89 -9.12 -2.34 -14.03
CA LEU A 89 -9.37 -1.71 -15.34
C LEU A 89 -8.98 -2.63 -16.51
N PHE A 90 -7.88 -3.37 -16.35
CA PHE A 90 -7.39 -4.36 -17.32
C PHE A 90 -7.92 -5.78 -17.08
N LYS A 91 -8.63 -6.03 -15.97
CA LYS A 91 -9.37 -7.28 -15.79
C LYS A 91 -10.55 -7.21 -16.77
N LYS A 92 -10.37 -7.82 -17.94
CA LYS A 92 -11.46 -8.00 -18.92
C LYS A 92 -12.73 -8.40 -18.17
N PRO A 93 -13.88 -7.75 -18.42
CA PRO A 93 -15.13 -8.22 -17.87
C PRO A 93 -15.29 -9.66 -18.35
N ASP A 94 -15.37 -10.58 -17.39
CA ASP A 94 -15.75 -11.96 -17.66
C ASP A 94 -17.18 -11.88 -18.20
N ARG A 95 -17.33 -11.83 -19.53
CA ARG A 95 -18.62 -12.00 -20.20
C ARG A 95 -19.03 -13.45 -19.96
N LYS A 96 -19.66 -13.70 -18.81
CA LYS A 96 -20.65 -14.77 -18.69
C LYS A 96 -21.92 -14.25 -19.34
N GLY A 97 -21.98 -14.41 -20.66
CA GLY A 97 -23.19 -14.41 -21.47
C GLY A 97 -23.40 -15.82 -21.99
#